data_AF-A0A420P687-F1
#
_entry.id   AF-A0A420P687-F1
#
_cell.length_a   1.000
_cell.length_b   1.000
_cell.length_c   1.000
_cell.angle_alpha   90.00
_cell.angle_beta   90.00
_cell.angle_gamma   90.00
#
_symmetry.space_group_name_H-M   'P 1'
#
loop_
_entity.id
_entity.type
_entity.pdbx_description
1 polymer ?
#
loop_
_entity_poly.entity_id
_entity_poly.type
_entity_poly.pdbx_seq_one_letter_code
_entity_poly.pdbx_strand_id
1 'polypeptide(L)'
;MKLSDGADVEVDRDVESTDGEEGCEDEDEDDSDDESSVVGAEDSETDDMDDEDDEDDESEEEDHGRKNKAMRSSGGEEVPPWAEEVLELLFGLIMAFCTEEVMDGRPDSTLLVYFSGVLGFSADLTGFLPARSYTSNLAALIYIQRLLFLEYALPAQGYPRLEIARRPRTGQIARLQNIRQEYLILGSQSPFEELFSLLVFGRAIAGSETPAFLLKWSDDGQILSYRDDIVVHMEQFPRLPEALLERAESLCEQLMYGWKPLCDLFSVKDDMSNRTHGFSFVNHPKNGLAEAYLELSLKACTSQVNPLSRKGRWNQKAILAYLKKEEALREVLSGLMLMTCGGQPRSPDLLNIRVRNHRTSERSLYVYNGYMIYVTRSHKAKRSTNREFVVARFFASQVGHLMYTHLVYIRPFVDMLAREQLPHINGCSPFFFRSRSEPDSPHWSTERLSNTVRRFTQEVWDKGIVDMYDGRGGYGMFS
;
A
#
# COMPACT_ATOMS: atom_id res chain seq x y z
N MET A 1 75.71 38.27 6.94
CA MET A 1 75.36 38.65 5.55
C MET A 1 73.83 38.70 5.52
N LYS A 2 73.18 39.86 5.33
CA LYS A 2 72.82 40.46 4.01
C LYS A 2 72.13 39.43 3.10
N LEU A 3 70.90 39.57 2.58
CA LEU A 3 69.85 40.62 2.52
C LEU A 3 68.48 39.89 2.33
N SER A 4 67.26 40.43 2.44
CA SER A 4 66.66 41.77 2.73
C SER A 4 65.16 41.60 3.08
N ASP A 5 64.49 42.72 3.41
CA ASP A 5 63.07 43.15 3.22
C ASP A 5 62.04 42.12 2.70
N GLY A 6 60.77 42.05 3.14
CA GLY A 6 59.81 42.97 3.81
C GLY A 6 58.40 42.47 3.42
N ALA A 7 57.27 42.81 4.04
CA ALA A 7 56.91 43.83 5.01
C ALA A 7 55.78 43.33 5.95
N ASP A 8 55.68 43.92 7.14
CA ASP A 8 54.50 44.55 7.80
C ASP A 8 53.07 43.97 7.51
N VAL A 9 52.13 43.82 8.46
CA VAL A 9 51.73 44.74 9.56
C VAL A 9 51.06 43.98 10.73
N GLU A 10 51.48 44.33 11.95
CA GLU A 10 50.77 44.44 13.26
C GLU A 10 49.58 43.53 13.64
N VAL A 11 49.69 42.92 14.83
CA VAL A 11 48.56 42.56 15.71
C VAL A 11 48.87 43.04 17.13
N ASP A 12 48.27 44.15 17.55
CA ASP A 12 48.22 44.57 18.95
C ASP A 12 46.87 44.18 19.57
N ARG A 13 46.91 43.59 20.76
CA ARG A 13 45.74 43.41 21.66
C ARG A 13 46.19 43.44 23.13
N ASP A 14 46.02 44.60 23.76
CA ASP A 14 45.83 44.73 25.21
C ASP A 14 44.33 44.43 25.51
N VAL A 15 43.90 43.54 26.41
CA VAL A 15 44.10 43.34 27.87
C VAL A 15 42.80 43.71 28.64
N GLU A 16 42.54 42.95 29.71
CA GLU A 16 41.47 43.07 30.74
C GLU A 16 40.02 42.73 30.31
N SER A 17 39.32 41.70 30.83
CA SER A 17 39.17 41.05 32.16
C SER A 17 37.95 41.57 32.94
N THR A 18 37.02 40.66 33.29
CA THR A 18 36.40 40.55 34.64
C THR A 18 35.58 39.24 34.75
N ASP A 19 36.15 38.28 35.48
CA ASP A 19 35.61 37.37 36.50
C ASP A 19 34.08 37.12 36.64
N GLY A 20 33.75 35.85 36.90
CA GLY A 20 32.41 35.37 37.25
C GLY A 20 32.39 33.85 37.48
N GLU A 21 33.01 33.39 38.57
CA GLU A 21 33.20 31.97 38.92
C GLU A 21 31.90 31.26 39.35
N GLU A 22 31.76 29.97 38.99
CA GLU A 22 31.59 28.78 39.88
C GLU A 22 30.88 27.61 39.15
N GLY A 23 31.40 26.37 39.25
CA GLY A 23 30.60 25.16 38.98
C GLY A 23 31.16 24.08 38.05
N CYS A 24 32.34 23.53 38.38
CA CYS A 24 32.93 22.28 37.86
C CYS A 24 31.96 21.05 38.01
N GLU A 25 32.06 19.87 37.37
CA GLU A 25 33.16 19.10 36.73
C GLU A 25 32.59 18.19 35.59
N ASP A 26 33.42 17.89 34.56
CA ASP A 26 33.69 16.58 33.90
C ASP A 26 32.52 15.62 33.49
N GLU A 27 32.51 14.91 32.35
CA GLU A 27 33.46 14.60 31.26
C GLU A 27 32.61 14.08 30.07
N ASP A 28 32.78 14.58 28.83
CA ASP A 28 32.27 13.94 27.61
C ASP A 28 33.35 14.06 26.52
N GLU A 29 33.81 12.92 25.98
CA GLU A 29 34.88 12.87 24.97
C GLU A 29 34.34 13.22 23.58
N ASP A 30 34.94 14.24 22.94
CA ASP A 30 34.87 14.44 21.48
C ASP A 30 35.53 13.25 20.77
N ASP A 31 34.85 12.68 19.76
CA ASP A 31 35.57 12.02 18.66
C ASP A 31 34.87 12.23 17.31
N SER A 32 35.09 13.43 16.76
CA SER A 32 35.12 13.81 15.34
C SER A 32 34.12 13.16 14.37
N ASP A 33 33.06 13.91 14.04
CA ASP A 33 32.35 13.78 12.76
C ASP A 33 33.27 14.18 11.58
N ASP A 34 33.66 13.22 10.73
CA ASP A 34 34.28 13.52 9.43
C ASP A 34 33.22 13.53 8.31
N GLU A 35 32.84 14.75 7.94
CA GLU A 35 31.91 15.08 6.87
C GLU A 35 32.44 14.63 5.49
N SER A 36 31.86 13.56 4.93
CA SER A 36 31.91 13.32 3.49
C SER A 36 30.51 13.18 2.89
N SER A 37 29.96 14.35 2.52
CA SER A 37 28.69 14.50 1.81
C SER A 37 28.61 13.67 0.52
N VAL A 38 27.49 12.95 0.29
CA VAL A 38 26.85 12.89 -1.04
C VAL A 38 25.32 12.78 -0.88
N VAL A 39 24.64 13.93 -1.05
CA VAL A 39 23.21 14.16 -1.38
C VAL A 39 22.14 13.24 -0.74
N GLY A 40 21.45 13.77 0.27
CA GLY A 40 20.09 13.36 0.56
C GLY A 40 19.14 13.94 -0.49
N ALA A 41 18.42 13.07 -1.21
CA ALA A 41 17.19 13.44 -1.91
C ALA A 41 16.01 13.06 -1.02
N GLU A 42 15.19 14.05 -0.64
CA GLU A 42 13.99 13.82 0.14
C GLU A 42 12.89 13.24 -0.75
N ASP A 43 12.79 11.89 -0.78
CA ASP A 43 11.76 11.16 -1.52
C ASP A 43 10.35 11.37 -0.89
N SER A 44 9.78 12.56 -1.10
CA SER A 44 8.33 12.69 -1.23
C SER A 44 7.99 12.58 -2.72
N GLU A 45 7.55 11.41 -3.18
CA GLU A 45 6.73 11.23 -4.40
C GLU A 45 6.02 9.87 -4.40
N THR A 46 4.98 9.77 -5.23
CA THR A 46 3.98 8.69 -5.22
C THR A 46 4.38 7.54 -6.15
N ASP A 47 5.06 6.53 -5.62
CA ASP A 47 5.08 5.20 -6.25
C ASP A 47 3.76 4.47 -5.92
N ASP A 48 2.78 4.55 -6.82
CA ASP A 48 1.67 3.59 -6.88
C ASP A 48 2.17 2.26 -7.48
N MET A 49 3.05 1.59 -6.74
CA MET A 49 3.27 0.15 -6.86
C MET A 49 2.31 -0.52 -5.88
N ASP A 50 1.21 -1.06 -6.40
CA ASP A 50 0.28 -1.91 -5.64
C ASP A 50 0.94 -3.26 -5.32
N ASP A 51 1.87 -3.25 -4.36
CA ASP A 51 2.41 -4.45 -3.72
C ASP A 51 1.36 -5.00 -2.73
N GLU A 52 0.45 -5.86 -3.20
CA GLU A 52 -0.38 -6.71 -2.34
C GLU A 52 0.47 -7.85 -1.73
N ASP A 53 1.31 -7.51 -0.74
CA ASP A 53 2.09 -8.49 0.04
C ASP A 53 1.35 -8.90 1.33
N ASP A 54 0.68 -10.06 1.28
CA ASP A 54 0.21 -10.79 2.47
C ASP A 54 1.39 -11.48 3.18
N GLU A 55 2.11 -10.76 4.04
CA GLU A 55 3.11 -11.33 4.97
C GLU A 55 2.43 -12.06 6.15
N ASP A 56 1.97 -13.30 5.92
CA ASP A 56 1.73 -14.28 7.00
C ASP A 56 3.06 -14.95 7.40
N ASP A 57 3.75 -14.35 8.36
CA ASP A 57 4.96 -14.89 9.01
C ASP A 57 4.58 -16.00 10.01
N GLU A 58 4.33 -17.21 9.51
CA GLU A 58 4.32 -18.45 10.32
C GLU A 58 5.51 -19.33 9.94
N SER A 59 6.48 -19.40 10.86
CA SER A 59 7.65 -20.27 10.78
C SER A 59 7.26 -21.74 11.03
N GLU A 60 6.83 -22.45 9.99
CA GLU A 60 6.71 -23.92 10.00
C GLU A 60 7.68 -24.56 8.99
N GLU A 61 8.86 -24.96 9.46
CA GLU A 61 9.67 -25.98 8.77
C GLU A 61 9.01 -27.35 8.95
N GLU A 62 8.00 -27.69 8.13
CA GLU A 62 7.70 -29.08 7.69
C GLU A 62 6.64 -29.16 6.56
N ASP A 63 6.71 -30.21 5.73
CA ASP A 63 5.77 -30.60 4.65
C ASP A 63 5.55 -29.66 3.43
N HIS A 64 6.64 -29.18 2.81
CA HIS A 64 6.62 -28.74 1.40
C HIS A 64 6.24 -29.86 0.38
N GLY A 65 6.03 -31.11 0.80
CA GLY A 65 5.67 -32.22 -0.07
C GLY A 65 4.22 -32.22 -0.56
N ARG A 66 3.33 -31.50 0.14
CA ARG A 66 1.87 -31.67 0.00
C ARG A 66 1.16 -30.58 -0.81
N LYS A 67 1.61 -29.32 -0.75
CA LYS A 67 1.01 -28.20 -1.51
C LYS A 67 1.11 -28.38 -3.04
N ASN A 68 2.22 -28.93 -3.55
CA ASN A 68 2.37 -29.27 -4.99
C ASN A 68 1.39 -30.35 -5.49
N LYS A 69 0.65 -31.01 -4.60
CA LYS A 69 -0.38 -32.01 -4.97
C LYS A 69 -1.79 -31.41 -5.07
N ALA A 70 -2.04 -30.27 -4.43
CA ALA A 70 -3.35 -29.60 -4.43
C ALA A 70 -3.63 -28.89 -5.77
N MET A 71 -2.63 -28.23 -6.35
CA MET A 71 -2.76 -27.56 -7.67
C MET A 71 -3.00 -28.54 -8.83
N ARG A 72 -2.75 -29.84 -8.65
CA ARG A 72 -2.98 -30.89 -9.66
C ARG A 72 -4.36 -31.56 -9.55
N SER A 73 -5.29 -30.98 -8.78
CA SER A 73 -6.58 -31.61 -8.41
C SER A 73 -7.83 -30.81 -8.82
N SER A 74 -7.70 -29.76 -9.64
CA SER A 74 -8.82 -28.99 -10.19
C SER A 74 -8.67 -28.83 -11.71
N GLY A 75 -9.42 -29.63 -12.48
CA GLY A 75 -9.47 -29.53 -13.95
C GLY A 75 -8.19 -30.01 -14.63
N GLY A 76 -8.02 -31.33 -14.76
CA GLY A 76 -6.92 -31.91 -15.50
C GLY A 76 -7.09 -31.76 -17.02
N GLU A 77 -6.66 -30.64 -17.57
CA GLU A 77 -6.01 -30.67 -18.88
C GLU A 77 -4.58 -31.15 -18.64
N GLU A 78 -4.22 -32.30 -19.21
CA GLU A 78 -2.83 -32.74 -19.24
C GLU A 78 -2.06 -31.73 -20.09
N VAL A 79 -1.18 -30.93 -19.45
CA VAL A 79 -0.28 -30.02 -20.15
C VAL A 79 0.44 -30.85 -21.22
N PRO A 80 0.28 -30.53 -22.52
CA PRO A 80 0.83 -31.38 -23.57
C PRO A 80 2.35 -31.49 -23.43
N PRO A 81 2.99 -32.65 -23.67
CA PRO A 81 4.43 -32.80 -23.51
C PRO A 81 5.28 -31.82 -24.35
N TRP A 82 4.73 -31.31 -25.45
CA TRP A 82 5.36 -30.27 -26.26
C TRP A 82 5.33 -28.88 -25.61
N ALA A 83 4.40 -28.60 -24.69
CA ALA A 83 4.30 -27.30 -24.02
C ALA A 83 5.43 -27.12 -22.99
N GLU A 84 5.80 -28.18 -22.26
CA GLU A 84 6.99 -28.16 -21.38
C GLU A 84 8.28 -27.93 -22.20
N GLU A 85 8.38 -28.53 -23.39
CA GLU A 85 9.49 -28.32 -24.33
C GLU A 85 9.56 -26.88 -24.86
N VAL A 86 8.41 -26.31 -25.29
CA VAL A 86 8.34 -24.93 -25.77
C VAL A 86 8.70 -23.94 -24.65
N LEU A 87 8.25 -24.17 -23.41
CA LEU A 87 8.58 -23.32 -22.26
C LEU A 87 10.07 -23.40 -21.89
N GLU A 88 10.68 -24.58 -21.94
CA GLU A 88 12.12 -24.75 -21.74
C GLU A 88 12.93 -24.00 -22.82
N LEU A 89 12.57 -24.16 -24.10
CA LEU A 89 13.26 -23.48 -25.20
C LEU A 89 13.05 -21.95 -25.16
N LEU A 90 11.86 -21.49 -24.76
CA LEU A 90 11.55 -20.08 -24.56
C LEU A 90 12.38 -19.48 -23.41
N PHE A 91 12.51 -20.20 -22.29
CA PHE A 91 13.39 -19.78 -21.18
C PHE A 91 14.85 -19.66 -21.65
N GLY A 92 15.35 -20.63 -22.41
CA GLY A 92 16.70 -20.57 -23.00
C GLY A 92 16.89 -19.37 -23.94
N LEU A 93 15.91 -19.08 -24.79
CA LEU A 93 15.93 -17.92 -25.68
C LEU A 93 15.94 -16.59 -24.91
N ILE A 94 15.08 -16.45 -23.90
CA ILE A 94 15.03 -15.26 -23.05
C ILE A 94 16.35 -15.08 -22.29
N MET A 95 16.90 -16.16 -21.72
CA MET A 95 18.19 -16.10 -21.04
C MET A 95 19.32 -15.69 -22.00
N ALA A 96 19.32 -16.16 -23.25
CA ALA A 96 20.30 -15.74 -24.25
C ALA A 96 20.26 -14.22 -24.54
N PHE A 97 19.10 -13.57 -24.45
CA PHE A 97 18.99 -12.10 -24.53
C PHE A 97 19.42 -11.40 -23.24
N CYS A 98 19.28 -12.05 -22.08
CA CYS A 98 19.73 -11.51 -20.79
C CYS A 98 21.26 -11.65 -20.58
N THR A 99 21.89 -12.64 -21.21
CA THR A 99 23.33 -12.92 -21.16
C THR A 99 24.06 -12.59 -22.47
N GLU A 100 23.48 -11.73 -23.30
CA GLU A 100 24.08 -11.34 -24.58
C GLU A 100 25.36 -10.52 -24.35
N GLU A 101 26.46 -10.89 -25.01
CA GLU A 101 27.74 -10.19 -24.88
C GLU A 101 27.67 -8.79 -25.52
N VAL A 102 28.15 -7.78 -24.81
CA VAL A 102 28.21 -6.40 -25.29
C VAL A 102 29.32 -6.24 -26.34
N MET A 103 28.93 -5.98 -27.59
CA MET A 103 29.85 -5.81 -28.72
C MET A 103 30.46 -4.40 -28.74
N ASP A 104 31.76 -4.31 -29.05
CA ASP A 104 32.54 -3.06 -29.12
C ASP A 104 32.43 -2.14 -27.87
N GLY A 105 32.05 -2.69 -26.71
CA GLY A 105 31.80 -1.92 -25.49
C GLY A 105 30.55 -1.03 -25.57
N ARG A 106 29.59 -1.38 -26.45
CA ARG A 106 28.36 -0.62 -26.73
C ARG A 106 27.13 -1.37 -26.23
N PRO A 107 26.53 -1.02 -25.09
CA PRO A 107 25.41 -1.78 -24.53
C PRO A 107 24.18 -1.88 -25.44
N ASP A 108 23.95 -0.87 -26.29
CA ASP A 108 22.89 -0.84 -27.31
C ASP A 108 23.09 -1.83 -28.47
N SER A 109 24.23 -2.54 -28.51
CA SER A 109 24.42 -3.70 -29.39
C SER A 109 23.57 -4.91 -28.98
N THR A 110 23.17 -4.99 -27.70
CA THR A 110 22.38 -6.12 -27.18
C THR A 110 20.89 -5.90 -27.44
N LEU A 111 20.18 -6.96 -27.81
CA LEU A 111 18.78 -6.88 -28.21
C LEU A 111 17.89 -6.34 -27.09
N LEU A 112 18.18 -6.70 -25.83
CA LEU A 112 17.36 -6.32 -24.68
C LEU A 112 17.51 -4.82 -24.33
N VAL A 113 18.72 -4.26 -24.42
CA VAL A 113 18.95 -2.81 -24.24
C VAL A 113 18.39 -2.04 -25.44
N TYR A 114 18.59 -2.52 -26.66
CA TYR A 114 17.99 -1.92 -27.85
C TYR A 114 16.45 -1.88 -27.75
N PHE A 115 15.84 -2.99 -27.33
CA PHE A 115 14.39 -3.07 -27.10
C PHE A 115 13.93 -2.14 -25.98
N SER A 116 14.69 -1.96 -24.89
CA SER A 116 14.34 -0.98 -23.87
C SER A 116 14.34 0.44 -24.44
N GLY A 117 15.28 0.78 -25.33
CA GLY A 117 15.26 2.05 -26.07
C GLY A 117 13.97 2.27 -26.85
N VAL A 118 13.39 1.21 -27.45
CA VAL A 118 12.07 1.26 -28.12
C VAL A 118 10.93 1.52 -27.11
N LEU A 119 11.03 1.01 -25.88
CA LEU A 119 10.09 1.33 -24.79
C LEU A 119 10.24 2.77 -24.25
N GLY A 120 11.17 3.56 -24.78
CA GLY A 120 11.32 4.99 -24.52
C GLY A 120 10.48 5.90 -25.43
N PHE A 121 9.78 5.35 -26.43
CA PHE A 121 8.93 6.14 -27.34
C PHE A 121 7.48 6.26 -26.85
N SER A 122 6.81 7.35 -27.22
CA SER A 122 5.36 7.51 -27.01
C SER A 122 4.56 6.53 -27.87
N ALA A 123 3.34 6.18 -27.44
CA ALA A 123 2.52 5.16 -28.11
C ALA A 123 2.08 5.55 -29.55
N ASP A 124 2.06 6.85 -29.86
CA ASP A 124 1.82 7.41 -31.19
C ASP A 124 3.12 7.60 -32.01
N LEU A 125 4.27 7.23 -31.45
CA LEU A 125 5.62 7.35 -32.02
C LEU A 125 6.02 8.80 -32.41
N THR A 126 5.36 9.82 -31.83
CA THR A 126 5.66 11.24 -32.13
C THR A 126 6.75 11.84 -31.27
N GLY A 127 7.11 11.21 -30.14
CA GLY A 127 8.15 11.69 -29.23
C GLY A 127 8.69 10.62 -28.29
N PHE A 128 9.46 11.08 -27.31
CA PHE A 128 10.00 10.25 -26.23
C PHE A 128 9.13 10.37 -24.98
N LEU A 129 9.08 9.30 -24.18
CA LEU A 129 8.46 9.31 -22.86
C LEU A 129 9.26 10.21 -21.89
N PRO A 130 8.62 10.89 -20.93
CA PRO A 130 9.30 11.53 -19.81
C PRO A 130 10.15 10.52 -19.04
N ALA A 131 11.23 10.98 -18.40
CA ALA A 131 12.17 10.09 -17.71
C ALA A 131 11.45 9.19 -16.69
N ARG A 132 10.49 9.77 -15.94
CA ARG A 132 9.65 9.03 -14.99
C ARG A 132 8.92 7.84 -15.63
N SER A 133 8.22 8.05 -16.74
CA SER A 133 7.49 6.99 -17.44
C SER A 133 8.42 5.93 -18.03
N TYR A 134 9.57 6.34 -18.55
CA TYR A 134 10.56 5.39 -19.07
C TYR A 134 11.20 4.52 -17.95
N THR A 135 11.49 5.12 -16.78
CA THR A 135 12.04 4.37 -15.64
C THR A 135 11.11 3.27 -15.13
N SER A 136 9.79 3.41 -15.26
CA SER A 136 8.83 2.34 -14.96
C SER A 136 9.01 1.12 -15.86
N ASN A 137 9.22 1.33 -17.17
CA ASN A 137 9.49 0.24 -18.13
C ASN A 137 10.81 -0.47 -17.82
N LEU A 138 11.87 0.30 -17.50
CA LEU A 138 13.16 -0.26 -17.07
C LEU A 138 13.04 -1.08 -15.77
N ALA A 139 12.32 -0.56 -14.77
CA ALA A 139 12.12 -1.26 -13.50
C ALA A 139 11.41 -2.61 -13.69
N ALA A 140 10.41 -2.69 -14.58
CA ALA A 140 9.74 -3.95 -14.91
C ALA A 140 10.70 -4.95 -15.57
N LEU A 141 11.50 -4.52 -16.56
CA LEU A 141 12.51 -5.38 -17.21
C LEU A 141 13.58 -5.87 -16.21
N ILE A 142 14.03 -5.03 -15.28
CA ILE A 142 15.00 -5.38 -14.23
C ILE A 142 14.38 -6.39 -13.24
N TYR A 143 13.12 -6.20 -12.83
CA TYR A 143 12.43 -7.12 -11.94
C TYR A 143 12.28 -8.51 -12.57
N ILE A 144 11.82 -8.58 -13.82
CA ILE A 144 11.67 -9.83 -14.58
C ILE A 144 13.04 -10.53 -14.71
N GLN A 145 14.10 -9.80 -15.08
CA GLN A 145 15.44 -10.36 -15.15
C GLN A 145 15.94 -10.91 -13.80
N ARG A 146 15.69 -10.23 -12.67
CA ARG A 146 16.07 -10.76 -11.34
C ARG A 146 15.43 -12.13 -11.06
N LEU A 147 14.17 -12.32 -11.45
CA LEU A 147 13.49 -13.61 -11.32
C LEU A 147 14.08 -14.66 -12.28
N LEU A 148 14.33 -14.29 -13.53
CA LEU A 148 14.92 -15.18 -14.54
C LEU A 148 16.34 -15.63 -14.17
N PHE A 149 17.20 -14.71 -13.74
CA PHE A 149 18.55 -15.02 -13.26
C PHE A 149 18.53 -15.84 -11.96
N LEU A 150 17.53 -15.67 -11.09
CA LEU A 150 17.36 -16.51 -9.90
C LEU A 150 17.01 -17.96 -10.28
N GLU A 151 16.07 -18.17 -11.22
CA GLU A 151 15.76 -19.51 -11.72
C GLU A 151 16.97 -20.08 -12.50
N TYR A 152 17.64 -19.31 -13.36
CA TYR A 152 18.86 -19.75 -14.07
C TYR A 152 19.97 -20.22 -13.12
N ALA A 153 20.23 -19.44 -12.05
CA ALA A 153 21.22 -19.77 -11.04
C ALA A 153 20.79 -20.92 -10.13
N LEU A 154 19.53 -21.00 -9.72
CA LEU A 154 19.02 -21.95 -8.72
C LEU A 154 17.68 -22.59 -9.12
N PRO A 155 17.62 -23.33 -10.24
CA PRO A 155 16.36 -23.71 -10.81
C PRO A 155 15.62 -24.74 -9.95
N ALA A 156 14.31 -24.55 -9.81
CA ALA A 156 13.44 -25.40 -8.99
C ALA A 156 13.38 -26.83 -9.54
N GLN A 157 13.46 -26.97 -10.86
CA GLN A 157 13.57 -28.22 -11.62
C GLN A 157 14.87 -28.22 -12.45
N GLY A 158 15.14 -29.24 -13.25
CA GLY A 158 16.25 -29.21 -14.22
C GLY A 158 15.70 -28.85 -15.60
N TYR A 159 16.51 -28.23 -16.44
CA TYR A 159 16.23 -28.00 -17.87
C TYR A 159 17.18 -28.88 -18.70
N PRO A 160 16.79 -30.12 -19.06
CA PRO A 160 17.69 -31.09 -19.70
C PRO A 160 18.16 -30.69 -21.09
N ARG A 161 17.35 -29.95 -21.87
CA ARG A 161 17.69 -29.50 -23.23
C ARG A 161 18.65 -28.32 -23.22
N LEU A 162 18.59 -27.50 -22.18
CA LEU A 162 19.52 -26.39 -21.93
C LEU A 162 20.76 -26.82 -21.13
N GLU A 163 20.86 -28.10 -20.76
CA GLU A 163 21.89 -28.67 -19.88
C GLU A 163 21.98 -28.02 -18.47
N ILE A 164 20.94 -27.28 -18.05
CA ILE A 164 20.92 -26.60 -16.75
C ILE A 164 20.46 -27.57 -15.66
N ALA A 165 21.42 -28.01 -14.84
CA ALA A 165 21.13 -28.85 -13.68
C ALA A 165 20.26 -28.12 -12.64
N ARG A 166 19.30 -28.85 -12.06
CA ARG A 166 18.48 -28.44 -10.90
C ARG A 166 19.35 -27.87 -9.76
N ARG A 167 18.82 -26.94 -8.97
CA ARG A 167 19.52 -26.39 -7.79
C ARG A 167 20.05 -27.50 -6.86
N PRO A 168 21.33 -27.44 -6.44
CA PRO A 168 21.91 -28.42 -5.53
C PRO A 168 21.35 -28.27 -4.11
N ARG A 169 21.45 -29.31 -3.27
CA ARG A 169 21.02 -29.22 -1.86
C ARG A 169 21.91 -28.26 -1.05
N THR A 170 23.22 -28.29 -1.30
CA THR A 170 24.24 -27.46 -0.64
C THR A 170 24.97 -26.60 -1.68
N GLY A 171 25.66 -25.55 -1.24
CA GLY A 171 26.45 -24.68 -2.14
C GLY A 171 25.62 -23.72 -3.02
N GLN A 172 24.32 -23.58 -2.77
CA GLN A 172 23.42 -22.72 -3.56
C GLN A 172 23.90 -21.26 -3.62
N ILE A 173 24.38 -20.70 -2.51
CA ILE A 173 24.93 -19.34 -2.46
C ILE A 173 26.13 -19.17 -3.41
N ALA A 174 27.03 -20.14 -3.49
CA ALA A 174 28.19 -20.06 -4.39
C ALA A 174 27.76 -20.06 -5.87
N ARG A 175 26.81 -20.93 -6.25
CA ARG A 175 26.26 -20.94 -7.62
C ARG A 175 25.56 -19.63 -7.96
N LEU A 176 24.80 -19.04 -7.03
CA LEU A 176 24.18 -17.73 -7.21
C LEU A 176 25.20 -16.59 -7.32
N GLN A 177 26.27 -16.61 -6.51
CA GLN A 177 27.29 -15.57 -6.54
C GLN A 177 28.08 -15.57 -7.85
N ASN A 178 28.35 -16.73 -8.46
CA ASN A 178 28.99 -16.79 -9.78
C ASN A 178 28.15 -16.03 -10.83
N ILE A 179 26.88 -16.42 -11.01
CA ILE A 179 25.96 -15.75 -11.96
C ILE A 179 25.77 -14.27 -11.62
N ARG A 180 25.69 -13.92 -10.32
CA ARG A 180 25.58 -12.53 -9.87
C ARG A 180 26.81 -11.71 -10.27
N GLN A 181 28.02 -12.22 -10.06
CA GLN A 181 29.27 -11.54 -10.40
C GLN A 181 29.47 -11.40 -11.90
N GLU A 182 28.95 -12.34 -12.68
CA GLU A 182 29.06 -12.37 -14.13
C GLU A 182 28.07 -11.42 -14.83
N TYR A 183 26.84 -11.26 -14.32
CA TYR A 183 25.79 -10.51 -15.03
C TYR A 183 25.06 -9.43 -14.22
N LEU A 184 25.12 -9.42 -12.87
CA LEU A 184 24.22 -8.61 -12.03
C LEU A 184 24.93 -7.53 -11.18
N ILE A 185 26.24 -7.37 -11.31
CA ILE A 185 27.01 -6.31 -10.63
C ILE A 185 27.33 -5.16 -11.59
N LEU A 186 27.53 -3.97 -11.03
CA LEU A 186 28.02 -2.80 -11.78
C LEU A 186 29.37 -3.12 -12.46
N GLY A 187 29.53 -2.69 -13.71
CA GLY A 187 30.68 -2.98 -14.55
C GLY A 187 30.75 -4.39 -15.14
N SER A 188 29.70 -5.22 -15.03
CA SER A 188 29.67 -6.56 -15.64
C SER A 188 29.55 -6.58 -17.18
N GLN A 189 29.27 -5.43 -17.82
CA GLN A 189 29.05 -5.33 -19.27
C GLN A 189 27.95 -6.28 -19.76
N SER A 190 26.85 -6.34 -19.01
CA SER A 190 25.66 -7.13 -19.32
C SER A 190 24.47 -6.24 -19.69
N PRO A 191 23.46 -6.77 -20.40
CA PRO A 191 22.19 -6.08 -20.61
C PRO A 191 21.53 -5.62 -19.30
N PHE A 192 21.62 -6.43 -18.24
CA PHE A 192 21.06 -6.10 -16.93
C PHE A 192 21.72 -4.88 -16.29
N GLU A 193 23.05 -4.79 -16.39
CA GLU A 193 23.85 -3.73 -15.79
C GLU A 193 23.57 -2.37 -16.44
N GLU A 194 23.50 -2.33 -17.78
CA GLU A 194 23.11 -1.13 -18.51
C GLU A 194 21.67 -0.71 -18.18
N LEU A 195 20.71 -1.63 -18.16
CA LEU A 195 19.32 -1.30 -17.81
C LEU A 195 19.23 -0.70 -16.41
N PHE A 196 20.02 -1.21 -15.46
CA PHE A 196 20.10 -0.67 -14.11
C PHE A 196 20.78 0.71 -14.09
N SER A 197 21.85 0.92 -14.87
CA SER A 197 22.50 2.22 -15.06
C SER A 197 21.54 3.26 -15.61
N LEU A 198 20.81 2.92 -16.69
CA LEU A 198 19.76 3.75 -17.29
C LEU A 198 18.62 4.04 -16.31
N LEU A 199 18.24 3.10 -15.45
CA LEU A 199 17.22 3.31 -14.42
C LEU A 199 17.70 4.35 -13.39
N VAL A 200 18.95 4.25 -12.91
CA VAL A 200 19.52 5.21 -11.95
C VAL A 200 19.66 6.60 -12.57
N PHE A 201 20.16 6.68 -13.81
CA PHE A 201 20.29 7.94 -14.55
C PHE A 201 18.92 8.59 -14.82
N GLY A 202 17.95 7.80 -15.29
CA GLY A 202 16.58 8.24 -15.51
C GLY A 202 15.88 8.73 -14.24
N ARG A 203 16.17 8.12 -13.08
CA ARG A 203 15.67 8.60 -11.78
C ARG A 203 16.27 9.94 -11.38
N ALA A 204 17.58 10.14 -11.58
CA ALA A 204 18.22 11.43 -11.34
C ALA A 204 17.61 12.54 -12.21
N ILE A 205 17.31 12.23 -13.48
CA ILE A 205 16.56 13.15 -14.36
C ILE A 205 15.14 13.38 -13.80
N ALA A 206 14.37 12.32 -13.52
CA ALA A 206 12.97 12.41 -13.08
C ALA A 206 12.77 13.14 -11.73
N GLY A 207 13.79 13.19 -10.86
CA GLY A 207 13.81 14.00 -9.64
C GLY A 207 14.18 15.48 -9.85
N SER A 208 14.75 15.81 -11.02
CA SER A 208 15.05 17.20 -11.44
C SER A 208 14.05 17.77 -12.46
N GLU A 209 13.34 16.90 -13.18
CA GLU A 209 12.16 17.27 -13.97
C GLU A 209 11.08 17.82 -13.04
N THR A 210 10.75 19.09 -13.19
CA THR A 210 9.59 19.67 -12.50
C THR A 210 8.34 18.91 -12.96
N PRO A 211 7.49 18.38 -12.05
CA PRO A 211 6.24 17.77 -12.44
C PRO A 211 5.44 18.73 -13.33
N ALA A 212 4.90 18.21 -14.44
CA ALA A 212 4.03 19.01 -15.31
C ALA A 212 2.91 19.64 -14.47
N PHE A 213 2.51 20.87 -14.76
CA PHE A 213 1.44 21.57 -14.03
C PHE A 213 0.10 20.83 -14.16
N LEU A 214 -0.13 19.84 -13.28
CA LEU A 214 -1.33 19.02 -13.23
C LEU A 214 -2.55 19.87 -12.87
N LEU A 215 -2.35 20.82 -11.94
CA LEU A 215 -3.38 21.68 -11.39
C LEU A 215 -3.01 23.15 -11.61
N LYS A 216 -3.97 23.95 -12.11
CA LYS A 216 -3.87 25.41 -12.19
C LYS A 216 -4.93 26.02 -11.27
N TRP A 217 -4.50 26.92 -10.40
CA TRP A 217 -5.40 27.77 -9.61
C TRP A 217 -5.74 29.05 -10.37
N SER A 218 -6.94 29.59 -10.17
CA SER A 218 -7.25 30.99 -10.53
C SER A 218 -6.54 31.97 -9.61
N ASP A 219 -6.35 33.21 -10.07
CA ASP A 219 -5.66 34.28 -9.31
C ASP A 219 -6.31 34.61 -7.95
N ASP A 220 -7.61 34.33 -7.80
CA ASP A 220 -8.39 34.50 -6.57
C ASP A 220 -8.44 33.25 -5.67
N GLY A 221 -7.77 32.17 -6.09
CA GLY A 221 -7.77 30.86 -5.41
C GLY A 221 -9.12 30.16 -5.35
N GLN A 222 -10.15 30.63 -6.07
CA GLN A 222 -11.51 30.08 -5.99
C GLN A 222 -11.75 28.89 -6.92
N ILE A 223 -10.90 28.71 -7.94
CA ILE A 223 -11.08 27.69 -8.97
C ILE A 223 -9.82 26.84 -9.07
N LEU A 224 -9.99 25.52 -8.92
CA LEU A 224 -8.98 24.53 -9.25
C LEU A 224 -9.31 23.93 -10.62
N SER A 225 -8.37 23.94 -11.56
CA SER A 225 -8.52 23.29 -12.86
C SER A 225 -7.47 22.20 -13.08
N TYR A 226 -7.89 21.08 -13.67
CA TYR A 226 -7.03 19.98 -14.10
C TYR A 226 -7.19 19.78 -15.60
N ARG A 227 -6.08 19.93 -16.34
CA ARG A 227 -5.98 19.75 -17.80
C ARG A 227 -7.08 20.45 -18.63
N ASP A 228 -7.48 21.66 -18.26
CA ASP A 228 -8.49 22.52 -18.93
C ASP A 228 -9.93 21.93 -19.05
N ASP A 229 -10.11 20.62 -18.93
CA ASP A 229 -11.38 19.89 -18.98
C ASP A 229 -12.12 19.88 -17.63
N ILE A 230 -11.38 19.70 -16.53
CA ILE A 230 -11.93 19.61 -15.18
C ILE A 230 -11.71 20.94 -14.48
N VAL A 231 -12.79 21.48 -13.90
CA VAL A 231 -12.81 22.78 -13.22
C VAL A 231 -13.71 22.65 -11.99
N VAL A 232 -13.18 22.84 -10.80
CA VAL A 232 -13.90 22.70 -9.52
C VAL A 232 -13.76 24.00 -8.74
N HIS A 233 -14.89 24.59 -8.35
CA HIS A 233 -14.93 25.79 -7.52
C HIS A 233 -14.75 25.41 -6.04
N MET A 234 -14.10 26.25 -5.23
CA MET A 234 -13.84 25.95 -3.82
C MET A 234 -15.12 25.76 -2.98
N GLU A 235 -16.25 26.36 -3.40
CA GLU A 235 -17.58 26.12 -2.81
C GLU A 235 -18.19 24.73 -3.12
N GLN A 236 -17.62 23.98 -4.07
CA GLN A 236 -18.04 22.63 -4.43
C GLN A 236 -17.27 21.56 -3.64
N PHE A 237 -16.07 21.87 -3.14
CA PHE A 237 -15.26 20.92 -2.37
C PHE A 237 -15.95 20.43 -1.09
N PRO A 238 -16.55 21.28 -0.22
CA PRO A 238 -17.26 20.84 0.98
C PRO A 238 -18.46 19.92 0.70
N ARG A 239 -19.10 20.08 -0.48
CA ARG A 239 -20.29 19.29 -0.84
C ARG A 239 -20.02 17.79 -0.91
N LEU A 240 -18.76 17.39 -1.18
CA LEU A 240 -18.39 15.98 -1.26
C LEU A 240 -18.40 15.28 0.12
N PRO A 241 -17.65 15.73 1.15
CA PRO A 241 -17.77 15.18 2.49
C PRO A 241 -19.17 15.42 3.11
N GLU A 242 -19.88 16.50 2.77
CA GLU A 242 -21.27 16.72 3.19
C GLU A 242 -22.21 15.63 2.64
N ALA A 243 -22.22 15.39 1.33
CA ALA A 243 -23.06 14.36 0.69
C ALA A 243 -22.69 12.94 1.14
N LEU A 244 -21.40 12.67 1.38
CA LEU A 244 -20.95 11.43 2.00
C LEU A 244 -21.49 11.30 3.44
N LEU A 245 -21.46 12.36 4.23
CA LEU A 245 -21.94 12.34 5.61
C LEU A 245 -23.46 12.08 5.67
N GLU A 246 -24.27 12.79 4.88
CA GLU A 246 -25.72 12.57 4.78
C GLU A 246 -26.04 11.11 4.38
N ARG A 247 -25.29 10.55 3.42
CA ARG A 247 -25.45 9.17 2.97
C ARG A 247 -25.04 8.17 4.04
N ALA A 248 -23.99 8.44 4.82
CA ALA A 248 -23.57 7.61 5.94
C ALA A 248 -24.59 7.63 7.08
N GLU A 249 -25.10 8.81 7.45
CA GLU A 249 -26.14 8.97 8.47
C GLU A 249 -27.42 8.23 8.06
N SER A 250 -27.88 8.38 6.80
CA SER A 250 -29.05 7.67 6.27
C SER A 250 -28.87 6.15 6.26
N LEU A 251 -27.70 5.64 5.82
CA LEU A 251 -27.42 4.21 5.83
C LEU A 251 -27.33 3.67 7.26
N CYS A 252 -26.69 4.40 8.18
CA CYS A 252 -26.59 4.03 9.58
C CYS A 252 -27.97 3.99 10.25
N GLU A 253 -28.82 4.99 10.04
CA GLU A 253 -30.19 5.01 10.58
C GLU A 253 -31.02 3.83 10.07
N GLN A 254 -30.88 3.48 8.78
CA GLN A 254 -31.53 2.30 8.20
C GLN A 254 -30.99 0.98 8.76
N LEU A 255 -29.68 0.86 8.96
CA LEU A 255 -29.03 -0.32 9.55
C LEU A 255 -29.36 -0.48 11.04
N MET A 256 -29.62 0.63 11.74
CA MET A 256 -30.04 0.67 13.14
C MET A 256 -31.56 0.59 13.34
N TYR A 257 -32.36 0.44 12.28
CA TYR A 257 -33.84 0.43 12.34
C TYR A 257 -34.42 1.69 13.04
N GLY A 258 -33.82 2.86 12.81
CA GLY A 258 -34.20 4.12 13.43
C GLY A 258 -33.82 4.26 14.92
N TRP A 259 -33.14 3.27 15.49
CA TRP A 259 -32.71 3.32 16.89
C TRP A 259 -31.44 4.15 17.06
N LYS A 260 -31.50 5.11 17.98
CA LYS A 260 -30.40 6.01 18.33
C LYS A 260 -30.05 5.81 19.81
N PRO A 261 -29.18 4.84 20.15
CA PRO A 261 -28.67 4.71 21.52
C PRO A 261 -27.86 5.93 21.91
N LEU A 262 -27.82 6.24 23.21
CA LEU A 262 -26.95 7.30 23.73
C LEU A 262 -25.48 6.88 23.57
N CYS A 263 -24.69 7.76 22.95
CA CYS A 263 -23.26 7.61 22.80
C CYS A 263 -22.57 8.76 23.56
N ASP A 264 -21.79 8.42 24.57
CA ASP A 264 -20.87 9.34 25.23
C ASP A 264 -19.45 8.77 25.13
N LEU A 265 -18.69 9.23 24.14
CA LEU A 265 -17.31 8.79 23.90
C LEU A 265 -16.35 9.15 25.05
N PHE A 266 -16.67 10.10 25.93
CA PHE A 266 -15.85 10.39 27.12
C PHE A 266 -15.99 9.31 28.20
N SER A 267 -17.17 8.68 28.29
CA SER A 267 -17.40 7.55 29.19
C SER A 267 -16.63 6.29 28.77
N VAL A 268 -16.50 6.04 27.46
CA VAL A 268 -15.91 4.83 26.89
C VAL A 268 -14.45 4.67 27.29
N LYS A 269 -14.08 3.48 27.76
CA LYS A 269 -12.71 3.14 28.15
C LYS A 269 -12.05 2.27 27.08
N ASP A 270 -10.84 2.65 26.71
CA ASP A 270 -9.98 1.88 25.81
C ASP A 270 -8.58 1.81 26.41
N ASP A 271 -7.83 0.78 26.04
CA ASP A 271 -6.45 0.56 26.43
C ASP A 271 -5.62 0.36 25.16
N MET A 272 -5.00 1.45 24.71
CA MET A 272 -4.17 1.45 23.50
C MET A 272 -2.91 0.59 23.65
N SER A 273 -2.49 0.27 24.89
CA SER A 273 -1.34 -0.60 25.16
C SER A 273 -1.70 -2.10 25.15
N ASN A 274 -3.00 -2.44 25.20
CA ASN A 274 -3.46 -3.81 25.20
C ASN A 274 -3.22 -4.46 23.83
N ARG A 275 -2.41 -5.54 23.83
CA ARG A 275 -2.06 -6.37 22.67
C ARG A 275 -2.73 -7.76 22.69
N THR A 276 -3.66 -8.02 23.61
CA THR A 276 -4.35 -9.32 23.72
C THR A 276 -5.15 -9.61 22.46
N HIS A 277 -4.97 -10.80 21.87
CA HIS A 277 -5.69 -11.23 20.67
C HIS A 277 -7.22 -11.10 20.84
N GLY A 278 -7.88 -10.50 19.85
CA GLY A 278 -9.33 -10.26 19.85
C GLY A 278 -9.80 -9.03 20.63
N PHE A 279 -8.92 -8.34 21.37
CA PHE A 279 -9.30 -7.16 22.14
C PHE A 279 -9.60 -5.93 21.27
N SER A 280 -10.59 -5.15 21.72
CA SER A 280 -10.99 -3.83 21.24
C SER A 280 -11.73 -3.10 22.37
N PHE A 281 -11.99 -1.79 22.24
CA PHE A 281 -12.82 -1.06 23.22
C PHE A 281 -14.24 -1.63 23.37
N VAL A 282 -14.79 -2.28 22.34
CA VAL A 282 -16.10 -2.95 22.38
C VAL A 282 -16.08 -4.11 23.39
N ASN A 283 -14.95 -4.79 23.52
CA ASN A 283 -14.72 -5.91 24.43
C ASN A 283 -14.14 -5.48 25.79
N HIS A 284 -13.87 -4.19 26.00
CA HIS A 284 -13.29 -3.70 27.24
C HIS A 284 -14.29 -3.87 28.42
N PRO A 285 -13.95 -4.60 29.51
CA PRO A 285 -14.93 -5.00 30.53
C PRO A 285 -15.71 -3.87 31.20
N LYS A 286 -15.12 -2.66 31.33
CA LYS A 286 -15.80 -1.51 31.95
C LYS A 286 -16.87 -0.85 31.08
N ASN A 287 -16.99 -1.23 29.80
CA ASN A 287 -17.90 -0.56 28.85
C ASN A 287 -19.25 -1.27 28.70
N GLY A 288 -19.32 -2.59 28.95
CA GLY A 288 -20.56 -3.37 28.77
C GLY A 288 -21.04 -3.52 27.31
N LEU A 289 -20.21 -3.18 26.32
CA LEU A 289 -20.63 -3.06 24.92
C LEU A 289 -20.65 -4.39 24.13
N ALA A 290 -20.00 -5.44 24.65
CA ALA A 290 -19.79 -6.70 23.93
C ALA A 290 -21.10 -7.39 23.46
N GLU A 291 -22.21 -7.19 24.18
CA GLU A 291 -23.53 -7.76 23.86
C GLU A 291 -24.54 -6.70 23.39
N ALA A 292 -24.15 -5.43 23.28
CA ALA A 292 -25.07 -4.32 22.98
C ALA A 292 -25.75 -4.44 21.60
N TYR A 293 -25.11 -5.16 20.66
CA TYR A 293 -25.69 -5.51 19.36
C TYR A 293 -26.91 -6.44 19.44
N LEU A 294 -27.17 -7.11 20.56
CA LEU A 294 -28.36 -7.95 20.74
C LEU A 294 -29.65 -7.12 20.80
N GLU A 295 -29.59 -5.86 21.25
CA GLU A 295 -30.74 -4.95 21.14
C GLU A 295 -31.04 -4.60 19.67
N LEU A 296 -30.01 -4.47 18.83
CA LEU A 296 -30.16 -4.28 17.40
C LEU A 296 -30.75 -5.55 16.73
N SER A 297 -30.31 -6.74 17.13
CA SER A 297 -30.86 -8.00 16.58
C SER A 297 -32.33 -8.19 16.93
N LEU A 298 -32.74 -7.84 18.16
CA LEU A 298 -34.15 -7.84 18.59
C LEU A 298 -34.98 -6.85 17.75
N LYS A 299 -34.49 -5.64 17.50
CA LYS A 299 -35.16 -4.63 16.64
C LYS A 299 -35.27 -5.11 15.19
N ALA A 300 -34.21 -5.68 14.64
CA ALA A 300 -34.19 -6.23 13.28
C ALA A 300 -35.18 -7.40 13.09
N CYS A 301 -35.40 -8.20 14.14
CA CYS A 301 -36.38 -9.29 14.15
C CYS A 301 -37.82 -8.83 14.39
N THR A 302 -38.03 -7.73 15.13
CA THR A 302 -39.37 -7.22 15.50
C THR A 302 -39.88 -6.06 14.62
N SER A 303 -39.03 -5.54 13.72
CA SER A 303 -39.39 -4.42 12.83
C SER A 303 -40.64 -4.70 11.98
N GLN A 304 -41.58 -3.75 11.97
CA GLN A 304 -42.70 -3.73 11.03
C GLN A 304 -42.21 -3.61 9.57
N VAL A 305 -41.09 -2.90 9.36
CA VAL A 305 -40.51 -2.62 8.05
C VAL A 305 -39.34 -3.56 7.80
N ASN A 306 -39.50 -4.47 6.82
CA ASN A 306 -38.48 -5.42 6.37
C ASN A 306 -37.79 -6.22 7.51
N PRO A 307 -38.53 -6.98 8.34
CA PRO A 307 -37.94 -7.79 9.40
C PRO A 307 -37.01 -8.88 8.84
N LEU A 308 -35.88 -9.08 9.51
CA LEU A 308 -34.89 -10.11 9.15
C LEU A 308 -35.33 -11.53 9.56
N SER A 309 -36.27 -11.66 10.50
CA SER A 309 -36.85 -12.95 10.87
C SER A 309 -38.38 -12.90 10.79
N ARG A 310 -39.00 -13.98 10.33
CA ARG A 310 -40.46 -14.15 10.35
C ARG A 310 -40.81 -15.54 10.85
N LYS A 311 -41.65 -15.62 11.88
CA LYS A 311 -42.08 -16.88 12.52
C LYS A 311 -40.91 -17.80 12.93
N GLY A 312 -39.83 -17.22 13.46
CA GLY A 312 -38.63 -17.96 13.88
C GLY A 312 -37.75 -18.48 12.73
N ARG A 313 -37.89 -17.93 11.51
CA ARG A 313 -37.02 -18.27 10.37
C ARG A 313 -36.40 -17.00 9.78
N TRP A 314 -35.10 -17.06 9.51
CA TRP A 314 -34.35 -16.01 8.82
C TRP A 314 -34.88 -15.75 7.40
N ASN A 315 -35.05 -14.47 7.08
CA ASN A 315 -35.46 -13.99 5.76
C ASN A 315 -34.21 -13.66 4.94
N GLN A 316 -33.74 -14.64 4.18
CA GLN A 316 -32.48 -14.56 3.43
C GLN A 316 -32.37 -13.34 2.52
N LYS A 317 -33.46 -12.98 1.82
CA LYS A 317 -33.48 -11.79 0.96
C LYS A 317 -33.29 -10.50 1.75
N ALA A 318 -33.85 -10.41 2.95
CA ALA A 318 -33.69 -9.23 3.81
C ALA A 318 -32.29 -9.18 4.45
N ILE A 319 -31.70 -10.32 4.81
CA ILE A 319 -30.31 -10.41 5.30
C ILE A 319 -29.35 -9.95 4.21
N LEU A 320 -29.44 -10.47 2.99
CA LEU A 320 -28.61 -10.03 1.87
C LEU A 320 -28.76 -8.52 1.59
N ALA A 321 -29.99 -7.98 1.68
CA ALA A 321 -30.22 -6.54 1.55
C ALA A 321 -29.63 -5.72 2.71
N TYR A 322 -29.59 -6.26 3.93
CA TYR A 322 -28.94 -5.65 5.10
C TYR A 322 -27.42 -5.61 4.94
N LEU A 323 -26.81 -6.75 4.57
CA LEU A 323 -25.37 -6.85 4.31
C LEU A 323 -24.92 -5.89 3.19
N LYS A 324 -25.70 -5.76 2.12
CA LYS A 324 -25.40 -4.83 1.03
C LYS A 324 -25.48 -3.35 1.44
N LYS A 325 -26.30 -3.01 2.44
CA LYS A 325 -26.32 -1.66 3.05
C LYS A 325 -25.11 -1.42 3.96
N GLU A 326 -24.65 -2.43 4.68
CA GLU A 326 -23.44 -2.33 5.50
C GLU A 326 -22.18 -2.16 4.64
N GLU A 327 -22.10 -2.89 3.53
CA GLU A 327 -21.04 -2.73 2.54
C GLU A 327 -21.05 -1.32 1.94
N ALA A 328 -22.22 -0.82 1.54
CA ALA A 328 -22.38 0.57 1.08
C ALA A 328 -22.02 1.61 2.15
N LEU A 329 -22.31 1.35 3.44
CA LEU A 329 -21.89 2.23 4.54
C LEU A 329 -20.37 2.24 4.67
N ARG A 330 -19.69 1.09 4.54
CA ARG A 330 -18.21 1.02 4.53
C ARG A 330 -17.60 1.75 3.34
N GLU A 331 -18.22 1.71 2.16
CA GLU A 331 -17.77 2.50 0.99
C GLU A 331 -17.87 4.01 1.23
N VAL A 332 -18.92 4.47 1.92
CA VAL A 332 -19.06 5.89 2.26
C VAL A 332 -18.06 6.28 3.37
N LEU A 333 -17.87 5.41 4.37
CA LEU A 333 -16.92 5.63 5.46
C LEU A 333 -15.46 5.64 4.98
N SER A 334 -15.08 4.89 3.95
CA SER A 334 -13.72 5.00 3.39
C SER A 334 -13.46 6.38 2.79
N GLY A 335 -14.42 6.94 2.06
CA GLY A 335 -14.37 8.31 1.54
C GLY A 335 -14.27 9.35 2.66
N LEU A 336 -15.12 9.25 3.69
CA LEU A 336 -15.07 10.14 4.86
C LEU A 336 -13.71 10.03 5.61
N MET A 337 -13.18 8.82 5.78
CA MET A 337 -11.89 8.60 6.44
C MET A 337 -10.69 9.15 5.66
N LEU A 338 -10.78 9.14 4.33
CA LEU A 338 -9.77 9.69 3.42
C LEU A 338 -9.77 11.23 3.45
N MET A 339 -10.96 11.86 3.57
CA MET A 339 -11.14 13.30 3.37
C MET A 339 -11.27 14.13 4.65
N THR A 340 -11.73 13.55 5.77
CA THR A 340 -12.16 14.33 6.96
C THR A 340 -11.35 14.08 8.24
N CYS A 341 -10.44 13.10 8.25
CA CYS A 341 -9.74 12.66 9.45
C CYS A 341 -8.31 13.24 9.60
N GLY A 342 -8.08 14.46 9.11
CA GLY A 342 -6.76 15.08 9.06
C GLY A 342 -5.99 14.73 7.79
N GLY A 343 -4.66 14.59 7.89
CA GLY A 343 -3.80 14.32 6.72
C GLY A 343 -4.13 12.98 6.05
N GLN A 344 -4.30 13.00 4.73
CA GLN A 344 -4.75 11.85 3.94
C GLN A 344 -3.84 10.61 4.14
N PRO A 345 -4.37 9.43 4.51
CA PRO A 345 -3.60 8.18 4.50
C PRO A 345 -3.30 7.72 3.07
N ARG A 346 -2.23 6.93 2.88
CA ARG A 346 -2.08 6.14 1.66
C ARG A 346 -3.21 5.10 1.57
N SER A 347 -3.64 4.77 0.35
CA SER A 347 -4.73 3.82 0.13
C SER A 347 -4.50 2.45 0.80
N PRO A 348 -3.32 1.80 0.72
CA PRO A 348 -3.07 0.55 1.43
C PRO A 348 -3.14 0.69 2.96
N ASP A 349 -2.54 1.75 3.52
CA ASP A 349 -2.53 2.04 4.96
C ASP A 349 -3.97 2.22 5.52
N LEU A 350 -4.87 2.81 4.74
CA LEU A 350 -6.29 2.99 5.09
C LEU A 350 -7.07 1.66 5.02
N LEU A 351 -6.83 0.84 4.01
CA LEU A 351 -7.60 -0.39 3.77
C LEU A 351 -7.20 -1.52 4.73
N ASN A 352 -5.94 -1.55 5.18
CA ASN A 352 -5.40 -2.50 6.17
C ASN A 352 -5.87 -2.23 7.63
N ILE A 353 -6.84 -1.31 7.85
CA ILE A 353 -7.36 -0.98 9.18
C ILE A 353 -8.06 -2.18 9.84
N ARG A 354 -7.61 -2.56 11.04
CA ARG A 354 -8.13 -3.68 11.84
C ARG A 354 -9.03 -3.21 12.99
N VAL A 355 -10.15 -3.90 13.21
CA VAL A 355 -11.14 -3.54 14.26
C VAL A 355 -10.79 -4.09 15.65
N ARG A 356 -9.95 -5.12 15.70
CA ARG A 356 -9.55 -5.84 16.92
C ARG A 356 -8.13 -6.38 16.74
N ASN A 357 -7.43 -6.56 17.86
CA ASN A 357 -6.05 -7.06 17.85
C ASN A 357 -5.99 -8.46 17.20
N HIS A 358 -4.98 -8.67 16.36
CA HIS A 358 -4.59 -9.98 15.84
C HIS A 358 -3.50 -10.62 16.71
N ARG A 359 -2.96 -11.78 16.31
CA ARG A 359 -1.79 -12.40 16.96
C ARG A 359 -0.51 -11.66 16.61
N THR A 360 -0.37 -11.30 15.33
CA THR A 360 0.82 -10.70 14.71
C THR A 360 0.77 -9.17 14.61
N SER A 361 -0.42 -8.57 14.73
CA SER A 361 -0.67 -7.14 14.52
C SER A 361 -1.70 -6.58 15.49
N GLU A 362 -1.57 -5.31 15.84
CA GLU A 362 -2.52 -4.59 16.70
C GLU A 362 -3.75 -4.13 15.91
N ARG A 363 -4.83 -3.75 16.62
CA ARG A 363 -5.95 -3.03 15.99
C ARG A 363 -5.51 -1.65 15.52
N SER A 364 -6.32 -1.05 14.64
CA SER A 364 -6.08 0.29 14.12
C SER A 364 -7.09 1.31 14.64
N LEU A 365 -8.19 0.89 15.29
CA LEU A 365 -9.28 1.75 15.74
C LEU A 365 -9.34 1.83 17.27
N TYR A 366 -9.42 3.04 17.81
CA TYR A 366 -9.32 3.31 19.25
C TYR A 366 -10.25 4.46 19.69
N VAL A 367 -10.49 4.56 21.01
CA VAL A 367 -11.07 5.75 21.65
C VAL A 367 -10.01 6.46 22.48
N TYR A 368 -9.82 7.76 22.25
CA TYR A 368 -8.88 8.60 22.98
C TYR A 368 -9.52 9.94 23.37
N ASN A 369 -9.63 10.20 24.68
CA ASN A 369 -10.11 11.46 25.25
C ASN A 369 -11.43 12.00 24.65
N GLY A 370 -12.43 11.13 24.47
CA GLY A 370 -13.72 11.49 23.87
C GLY A 370 -13.77 11.50 22.35
N TYR A 371 -12.65 11.22 21.67
CA TYR A 371 -12.59 11.08 20.21
C TYR A 371 -12.44 9.62 19.81
N MET A 372 -13.13 9.22 18.75
CA MET A 372 -12.65 8.09 17.95
C MET A 372 -11.37 8.52 17.22
N ILE A 373 -10.38 7.62 17.16
CA ILE A 373 -9.17 7.79 16.36
C ILE A 373 -8.88 6.52 15.57
N TYR A 374 -8.11 6.64 14.48
CA TYR A 374 -7.44 5.50 13.88
C TYR A 374 -5.93 5.72 13.75
N VAL A 375 -5.16 4.65 13.87
CA VAL A 375 -3.70 4.67 13.80
C VAL A 375 -3.25 3.75 12.68
N THR A 376 -2.48 4.29 11.73
CA THR A 376 -1.84 3.51 10.65
C THR A 376 -0.33 3.42 10.88
N ARG A 377 0.29 2.34 10.40
CA ARG A 377 1.74 2.14 10.42
C ARG A 377 2.21 1.95 8.98
N SER A 378 3.00 2.90 8.45
CA SER A 378 3.43 2.86 7.04
C SER A 378 4.62 1.92 6.87
N HIS A 379 4.41 0.80 6.17
CA HIS A 379 5.44 -0.21 5.91
C HIS A 379 6.51 0.23 4.88
N LYS A 380 6.24 1.20 3.99
CA LYS A 380 7.24 1.69 3.00
C LYS A 380 8.53 2.20 3.66
N ALA A 381 8.41 2.89 4.80
CA ALA A 381 9.56 3.33 5.59
C ALA A 381 10.28 2.17 6.29
N LYS A 382 9.56 1.11 6.68
CA LYS A 382 10.14 -0.09 7.28
C LYS A 382 11.02 -0.85 6.28
N ARG A 383 10.54 -1.02 5.04
CA ARG A 383 11.28 -1.73 3.97
C ARG A 383 12.60 -1.04 3.58
N SER A 384 12.73 0.28 3.74
CA SER A 384 13.93 1.05 3.42
C SER A 384 14.81 1.42 4.62
N THR A 385 14.23 1.73 5.78
CA THR A 385 14.96 2.26 6.96
C THR A 385 14.84 1.40 8.22
N ASN A 386 14.12 0.27 8.15
CA ASN A 386 13.73 -0.56 9.30
C ASN A 386 12.98 0.20 10.42
N ARG A 387 12.32 1.33 10.09
CA ARG A 387 11.51 2.13 11.01
C ARG A 387 10.07 2.26 10.49
N GLU A 388 9.10 1.98 11.35
CA GLU A 388 7.68 2.20 11.03
C GLU A 388 7.27 3.65 11.33
N PHE A 389 6.65 4.33 10.37
CA PHE A 389 6.06 5.64 10.61
C PHE A 389 4.61 5.49 11.09
N VAL A 390 4.33 5.95 12.31
CA VAL A 390 3.04 5.78 12.98
C VAL A 390 2.25 7.07 12.95
N VAL A 391 1.05 7.06 12.37
CA VAL A 391 0.20 8.27 12.25
C VAL A 391 -1.15 8.01 12.88
N ALA A 392 -1.45 8.76 13.95
CA ALA A 392 -2.77 8.83 14.56
C ALA A 392 -3.63 9.91 13.86
N ARG A 393 -4.86 9.56 13.52
CA ARG A 393 -5.83 10.40 12.82
C ARG A 393 -7.14 10.46 13.60
N PHE A 394 -7.60 11.68 13.86
CA PHE A 394 -8.82 11.94 14.62
C PHE A 394 -10.01 11.99 13.68
N PHE A 395 -11.10 11.31 14.03
CA PHE A 395 -12.34 11.42 13.26
C PHE A 395 -13.02 12.76 13.57
N ALA A 396 -13.57 13.42 12.55
CA ALA A 396 -14.56 14.48 12.74
C ALA A 396 -15.75 13.96 13.58
N SER A 397 -16.30 14.78 14.47
CA SER A 397 -17.22 14.33 15.54
C SER A 397 -18.35 13.42 15.05
N GLN A 398 -19.09 13.83 14.00
CA GLN A 398 -20.18 13.03 13.44
C GLN A 398 -19.70 11.69 12.86
N VAL A 399 -18.58 11.69 12.13
CA VAL A 399 -17.96 10.46 11.58
C VAL A 399 -17.49 9.54 12.71
N GLY A 400 -16.98 10.09 13.81
CA GLY A 400 -16.64 9.34 15.02
C GLY A 400 -17.84 8.62 15.64
N HIS A 401 -19.00 9.29 15.74
CA HIS A 401 -20.24 8.67 16.22
C HIS A 401 -20.76 7.58 15.27
N LEU A 402 -20.65 7.77 13.96
CA LEU A 402 -21.00 6.76 12.95
C LEU A 402 -20.09 5.52 13.06
N MET A 403 -18.78 5.73 13.21
CA MET A 403 -17.81 4.65 13.41
C MET A 403 -18.04 3.90 14.73
N TYR A 404 -18.30 4.61 15.83
CA TYR A 404 -18.68 3.98 17.10
C TYR A 404 -19.93 3.11 16.94
N THR A 405 -20.98 3.65 16.31
CA THR A 405 -22.24 2.94 16.08
C THR A 405 -22.05 1.71 15.20
N HIS A 406 -21.21 1.81 14.17
CA HIS A 406 -20.83 0.68 13.34
C HIS A 406 -20.11 -0.40 14.14
N LEU A 407 -19.03 -0.05 14.86
CA LEU A 407 -18.19 -1.00 15.58
C LEU A 407 -18.90 -1.69 16.76
N VAL A 408 -19.80 -0.98 17.44
CA VAL A 408 -20.52 -1.49 18.64
C VAL A 408 -21.76 -2.30 18.28
N TYR A 409 -22.54 -1.86 17.29
CA TYR A 409 -23.85 -2.46 17.00
C TYR A 409 -23.88 -3.17 15.65
N ILE A 410 -23.53 -2.48 14.57
CA ILE A 410 -23.72 -2.99 13.20
C ILE A 410 -22.75 -4.14 12.90
N ARG A 411 -21.46 -3.97 13.16
CA ARG A 411 -20.41 -4.96 12.87
C ARG A 411 -20.59 -6.26 13.66
N PRO A 412 -20.81 -6.27 15.00
CA PRO A 412 -21.03 -7.52 15.72
C PRO A 412 -22.34 -8.22 15.31
N PHE A 413 -23.37 -7.45 14.92
CA PHE A 413 -24.60 -8.01 14.37
C PHE A 413 -24.41 -8.62 12.98
N VAL A 414 -23.66 -7.98 12.08
CA VAL A 414 -23.27 -8.57 10.79
C VAL A 414 -22.41 -9.82 10.98
N ASP A 415 -21.48 -9.81 11.93
CA ASP A 415 -20.64 -10.98 12.24
C ASP A 415 -21.49 -12.13 12.82
N MET A 416 -22.55 -11.83 13.59
CA MET A 416 -23.54 -12.82 14.02
C MET A 416 -24.32 -13.40 12.83
N LEU A 417 -24.85 -12.54 11.95
CA LEU A 417 -25.55 -12.97 10.74
C LEU A 417 -24.64 -13.81 9.83
N ALA A 418 -23.36 -13.47 9.70
CA ALA A 418 -22.40 -14.25 8.93
C ALA A 418 -22.21 -15.68 9.49
N ARG A 419 -22.08 -15.84 10.81
CA ARG A 419 -21.99 -17.17 11.45
C ARG A 419 -23.26 -18.00 11.27
N GLU A 420 -24.43 -17.37 11.30
CA GLU A 420 -25.72 -18.04 11.02
C GLU A 420 -25.85 -18.51 9.56
N GLN A 421 -25.24 -17.79 8.60
CA GLN A 421 -25.24 -18.17 7.18
C GLN A 421 -24.14 -19.17 6.81
N LEU A 422 -23.02 -19.15 7.53
CA LEU A 422 -21.82 -19.94 7.25
C LEU A 422 -21.43 -20.76 8.50
N PRO A 423 -22.08 -21.91 8.78
CA PRO A 423 -21.90 -22.65 10.03
C PRO A 423 -20.49 -23.20 10.30
N HIS A 424 -19.57 -23.06 9.34
CA HIS A 424 -18.20 -23.58 9.40
C HIS A 424 -17.16 -22.49 9.68
N ILE A 425 -17.52 -21.20 9.80
CA ILE A 425 -16.56 -20.15 10.13
C ILE A 425 -16.31 -20.04 11.64
N ASN A 426 -15.04 -20.16 12.03
CA ASN A 426 -14.60 -20.05 13.43
C ASN A 426 -14.41 -18.59 13.90
N GLY A 427 -14.82 -17.61 13.09
CA GLY A 427 -14.65 -16.19 13.33
C GLY A 427 -14.98 -15.38 12.08
N CYS A 428 -14.66 -14.09 12.10
CA CYS A 428 -14.81 -13.19 10.96
C CYS A 428 -13.55 -12.33 10.77
N SER A 429 -13.23 -11.92 9.54
CA SER A 429 -12.00 -11.17 9.21
C SER A 429 -11.79 -9.96 10.15
N PRO A 430 -10.55 -9.69 10.60
CA PRO A 430 -10.24 -8.57 11.49
C PRO A 430 -10.29 -7.21 10.78
N PHE A 431 -10.30 -7.17 9.44
CA PHE A 431 -10.31 -5.92 8.69
C PHE A 431 -11.65 -5.20 8.78
N PHE A 432 -11.60 -3.88 8.86
CA PHE A 432 -12.77 -3.02 8.72
C PHE A 432 -13.27 -3.09 7.27
N PHE A 433 -12.40 -2.77 6.32
CA PHE A 433 -12.65 -2.83 4.87
C PHE A 433 -12.46 -4.24 4.28
N ARG A 434 -13.09 -5.26 4.89
CA ARG A 434 -12.99 -6.66 4.43
C ARG A 434 -13.80 -6.92 3.14
N SER A 435 -13.27 -7.75 2.25
CA SER A 435 -13.95 -8.19 1.02
C SER A 435 -15.12 -9.13 1.27
N ARG A 436 -15.00 -10.07 2.21
CA ARG A 436 -16.03 -11.03 2.65
C ARG A 436 -16.02 -11.16 4.18
N SER A 437 -16.88 -11.99 4.76
CA SER A 437 -17.02 -12.09 6.22
C SER A 437 -16.04 -13.05 6.88
N GLU A 438 -15.57 -14.05 6.13
CA GLU A 438 -14.73 -15.17 6.55
C GLU A 438 -13.40 -14.70 7.19
N PRO A 439 -12.75 -15.48 8.08
CA PRO A 439 -11.54 -15.07 8.79
C PRO A 439 -10.37 -14.70 7.87
N ASP A 440 -10.21 -15.45 6.78
CA ASP A 440 -9.20 -15.36 5.73
C ASP A 440 -9.56 -14.32 4.65
N SER A 441 -10.65 -13.57 4.80
CA SER A 441 -10.95 -12.52 3.83
C SER A 441 -9.89 -11.41 3.91
N PRO A 442 -9.25 -11.06 2.78
CA PRO A 442 -8.39 -9.89 2.69
C PRO A 442 -9.20 -8.61 2.88
N HIS A 443 -8.49 -7.49 3.00
CA HIS A 443 -9.08 -6.17 2.85
C HIS A 443 -9.53 -5.93 1.39
N TRP A 444 -10.08 -4.76 1.11
CA TRP A 444 -10.36 -4.31 -0.26
C TRP A 444 -9.04 -3.93 -0.96
N SER A 445 -9.02 -4.07 -2.28
CA SER A 445 -7.95 -3.52 -3.12
C SER A 445 -8.02 -1.99 -3.19
N THR A 446 -6.88 -1.37 -3.49
CA THR A 446 -6.76 0.08 -3.76
C THR A 446 -7.67 0.52 -4.91
N GLU A 447 -7.76 -0.29 -5.98
CA GLU A 447 -8.67 -0.06 -7.11
C GLU A 447 -10.13 0.13 -6.67
N ARG A 448 -10.60 -0.65 -5.68
CA ARG A 448 -11.96 -0.50 -5.14
C ARG A 448 -12.15 0.85 -4.45
N LEU A 449 -11.14 1.35 -3.73
CA LEU A 449 -11.18 2.67 -3.11
C LEU A 449 -11.19 3.77 -4.18
N SER A 450 -10.31 3.69 -5.19
CA SER A 450 -10.25 4.64 -6.29
C SER A 450 -11.56 4.71 -7.07
N ASN A 451 -12.15 3.56 -7.41
CA ASN A 451 -13.47 3.47 -8.04
C ASN A 451 -14.59 4.05 -7.15
N THR A 452 -14.50 3.87 -5.82
CA THR A 452 -15.45 4.43 -4.86
C THR A 452 -15.36 5.96 -4.82
N VAL A 453 -14.15 6.52 -4.73
CA VAL A 453 -13.92 7.97 -4.77
C VAL A 453 -14.37 8.56 -6.11
N ARG A 454 -13.99 7.93 -7.24
CA ARG A 454 -14.42 8.34 -8.59
C ARG A 454 -15.95 8.39 -8.74
N ARG A 455 -16.67 7.40 -8.21
CA ARG A 455 -18.14 7.39 -8.21
C ARG A 455 -18.70 8.58 -7.43
N PHE A 456 -18.18 8.88 -6.24
CA PHE A 456 -18.69 9.97 -5.42
C PHE A 456 -18.33 11.36 -5.97
N THR A 457 -17.14 11.55 -6.53
CA THR A 457 -16.80 12.81 -7.22
C THR A 457 -17.64 13.02 -8.48
N GLN A 458 -17.94 11.95 -9.23
CA GLN A 458 -18.92 11.99 -10.33
C GLN A 458 -20.32 12.38 -9.86
N GLU A 459 -20.84 11.73 -8.79
CA GLU A 459 -22.19 11.97 -8.25
C GLU A 459 -22.37 13.40 -7.68
N VAL A 460 -21.31 14.04 -7.18
CA VAL A 460 -21.40 15.34 -6.48
C VAL A 460 -20.94 16.54 -7.31
N TRP A 461 -19.97 16.36 -8.22
CA TRP A 461 -19.40 17.46 -9.03
C TRP A 461 -19.83 17.42 -10.50
N ASP A 462 -20.63 16.42 -10.93
CA ASP A 462 -21.01 16.17 -12.33
C ASP A 462 -19.81 16.06 -13.30
N LYS A 463 -18.62 15.75 -12.76
CA LYS A 463 -17.34 15.72 -13.50
C LYS A 463 -16.64 14.39 -13.29
N GLY A 464 -16.62 13.58 -14.34
CA GLY A 464 -15.90 12.32 -14.37
C GLY A 464 -14.40 12.51 -14.52
N ILE A 465 -13.65 12.22 -13.45
CA ILE A 465 -12.23 11.91 -13.58
C ILE A 465 -12.14 10.54 -14.25
N VAL A 466 -11.96 10.56 -15.57
CA VAL A 466 -11.53 9.40 -16.35
C VAL A 466 -10.02 9.32 -16.25
N ASP A 467 -9.48 8.17 -15.83
CA ASP A 467 -8.04 7.95 -15.89
C ASP A 467 -7.63 7.85 -17.37
N MET A 468 -7.07 8.92 -17.92
CA MET A 468 -6.28 8.85 -19.15
C MET A 468 -4.83 8.43 -18.85
N TYR A 469 -4.69 7.47 -17.93
CA TYR A 469 -3.57 6.55 -17.83
C TYR A 469 -3.95 5.17 -18.39
N ASP A 470 -4.91 5.12 -19.33
CA ASP A 470 -5.14 3.93 -20.14
C ASP A 470 -4.05 3.77 -21.20
N GLY A 471 -2.85 3.46 -20.71
CA GLY A 471 -1.77 2.88 -21.51
C GLY A 471 -2.03 1.41 -21.86
N ARG A 472 -3.15 0.81 -21.41
CA ARG A 472 -3.59 -0.51 -21.85
C ARG A 472 -4.39 -0.38 -23.14
N GLY A 473 -3.68 0.08 -24.19
CA GLY A 473 -4.08 -0.19 -25.57
C GLY A 473 -4.44 -1.67 -25.69
N GLY A 474 -5.68 -1.95 -26.07
CA GLY A 474 -6.31 -3.23 -25.78
C GLY A 474 -5.61 -4.40 -26.47
N TYR A 475 -5.02 -5.31 -25.68
CA TYR A 475 -4.72 -6.68 -26.11
C TYR A 475 -6.00 -7.52 -26.12
N GLY A 476 -6.90 -7.15 -27.04
CA GLY A 476 -8.03 -7.98 -27.47
C GLY A 476 -7.71 -8.61 -28.82
N MET A 477 -7.85 -9.93 -28.89
CA MET A 477 -7.65 -10.77 -30.09
C MET A 477 -6.21 -10.88 -30.62
N PHE A 478 -5.52 -11.95 -30.19
CA PHE A 478 -5.26 -13.06 -31.11
C PHE A 478 -5.65 -14.38 -30.40
N SER A 479 -6.00 -15.38 -31.20
CA SER A 479 -6.69 -16.62 -30.81
C SER A 479 -5.86 -17.62 -30.02
#